data_AF-A0A7S0W6G3-F1
#
_entry.id   AF-A0A7S0W6G3-F1
#
_cell.length_a   1.000
_cell.length_b   1.000
_cell.length_c   1.000
_cell.angle_alpha   90.00
_cell.angle_beta   90.00
_cell.angle_gamma   90.00
#
_symmetry.space_group_name_H-M   'P 1'
#
loop_
_entity.id
_entity.type
_entity.pdbx_description
1 polymer ?
#
loop_
_entity_poly.entity_id
_entity_poly.type
_entity_poly.pdbx_seq_one_letter_code
_entity_poly.pdbx_strand_id
1 'polypeptide(L)'
;DDLAAIKAKGFNSVRVPFGWWTVDGVEDEPGIETGPFVCRGMRHVDSAVAWAEELGLSVVLDLHSGVGFQSGHHATGRENPSWKPSDWDTAATVRVLAMVAERYKGARSVTGLCVINEPSNEVPADVLVAFYREAYAAVRAAGMPEGRVDVLFPAFQRGIGELTARSFPDAGMERAVIDLHMYQCFGDSWTSLTLKQHLERAADG
;
A
#
# COMPACT_ATOMS: atom_id res chain seq x y z
N ASP A 1 13.14 -10.25 17.70
CA ASP A 1 12.24 -10.93 18.66
C ASP A 1 10.78 -10.91 18.23
N ASP A 2 10.20 -9.76 17.86
CA ASP A 2 8.77 -9.67 17.50
C ASP A 2 8.37 -10.58 16.33
N LEU A 3 9.14 -10.60 15.23
CA LEU A 3 8.86 -11.48 14.09
C LEU A 3 8.96 -12.97 14.46
N ALA A 4 9.85 -13.34 15.38
CA ALA A 4 9.95 -14.71 15.88
C ALA A 4 8.72 -15.08 16.72
N ALA A 5 8.21 -14.15 17.54
CA ALA A 5 6.96 -14.35 18.27
C ALA A 5 5.75 -14.46 17.33
N ILE A 6 5.71 -13.67 16.25
CA ILE A 6 4.69 -13.77 15.19
C ILE A 6 4.73 -15.17 14.54
N LYS A 7 5.92 -15.63 14.13
CA LYS A 7 6.13 -16.99 13.58
C LYS A 7 5.68 -18.07 14.57
N ALA A 8 6.06 -17.95 15.84
CA ALA A 8 5.73 -18.92 16.89
C ALA A 8 4.21 -19.03 17.15
N LYS A 9 3.45 -17.97 16.87
CA LYS A 9 1.98 -17.98 16.91
C LYS A 9 1.32 -18.61 15.67
N GLY A 10 2.11 -19.05 14.69
CA GLY A 10 1.62 -19.72 13.49
C GLY A 10 1.35 -18.79 12.30
N PHE A 11 1.66 -17.49 12.41
CA PHE A 11 1.57 -16.58 11.26
C PHE A 11 2.68 -16.86 10.24
N ASN A 12 2.39 -16.62 8.97
CA ASN A 12 3.29 -16.90 7.83
C ASN A 12 3.70 -15.64 7.05
N SER A 13 3.10 -14.49 7.34
CA SER A 13 3.33 -13.24 6.63
C SER A 13 3.22 -12.04 7.56
N VAL A 14 3.88 -10.94 7.20
CA VAL A 14 3.75 -9.62 7.82
C VAL A 14 3.58 -8.55 6.75
N ARG A 15 2.73 -7.55 7.04
CA ARG A 15 2.61 -6.33 6.22
C ARG A 15 3.39 -5.21 6.90
N VAL A 16 4.29 -4.56 6.15
CA VAL A 16 5.20 -3.53 6.65
C VAL A 16 4.87 -2.20 5.98
N PRO A 17 4.10 -1.31 6.65
CA PRO A 17 3.82 0.01 6.14
C PRO A 17 5.04 0.92 6.24
N PHE A 18 5.27 1.74 5.21
CA PHE A 18 6.32 2.75 5.19
C PHE A 18 5.85 3.99 4.42
N GLY A 19 6.33 5.18 4.80
CA GLY A 19 6.05 6.42 4.07
C GLY A 19 7.09 6.67 2.98
N TRP A 20 6.73 7.39 1.92
CA TRP A 20 7.66 7.75 0.84
C TRP A 20 8.92 8.45 1.36
N TRP A 21 8.79 9.27 2.41
CA TRP A 21 9.92 9.98 3.02
C TRP A 21 10.92 9.03 3.67
N THR A 22 10.61 7.76 3.86
CA THR A 22 11.57 6.81 4.43
C THR A 22 12.59 6.29 3.41
N VAL A 23 12.28 6.41 2.12
CA VAL A 23 13.05 5.83 1.01
C VAL A 23 14.33 6.62 0.78
N ASP A 24 15.47 5.92 0.80
CA ASP A 24 16.79 6.55 0.63
C ASP A 24 16.90 7.22 -0.76
N GLY A 25 17.34 8.49 -0.80
CA GLY A 25 17.52 9.26 -2.03
C GLY A 25 16.25 9.97 -2.53
N VAL A 26 15.12 9.83 -1.84
CA VAL A 26 13.86 10.49 -2.23
C VAL A 26 13.94 12.02 -2.12
N GLU A 27 14.84 12.54 -1.28
CA GLU A 27 15.09 13.98 -1.18
C GLU A 27 15.75 14.60 -2.43
N ASP A 28 16.39 13.78 -3.27
CA ASP A 28 17.03 14.22 -4.51
C ASP A 28 16.08 14.14 -5.71
N GLU A 29 14.89 13.55 -5.54
CA GLU A 29 13.90 13.39 -6.61
C GLU A 29 13.24 14.73 -6.97
N PRO A 30 13.23 15.14 -8.26
CA PRO A 30 12.59 16.38 -8.67
C PRO A 30 11.11 16.44 -8.28
N GLY A 31 10.71 17.57 -7.69
CA GLY A 31 9.33 17.86 -7.32
C GLY A 31 8.87 17.26 -5.99
N ILE A 32 9.72 16.48 -5.30
CA ILE A 32 9.39 15.96 -3.96
C ILE A 32 9.89 16.93 -2.89
N GLU A 33 8.96 17.62 -2.23
CA GLU A 33 9.27 18.42 -1.04
C GLU A 33 9.18 17.57 0.23
N THR A 34 10.32 17.36 0.90
CA THR A 34 10.42 16.52 2.10
C THR A 34 9.73 17.10 3.34
N GLY A 35 9.49 18.42 3.35
CA GLY A 35 8.82 19.12 4.44
C GLY A 35 9.49 18.82 5.80
N PRO A 36 8.73 18.38 6.83
CA PRO A 36 9.27 18.10 8.16
C PRO A 36 9.91 16.71 8.28
N PHE A 37 9.85 15.87 7.25
CA PHE A 37 10.25 14.46 7.37
C PHE A 37 11.75 14.26 7.30
N VAL A 38 12.27 13.38 8.16
CA VAL A 38 13.68 12.96 8.13
C VAL A 38 13.83 11.75 7.21
N CYS A 39 14.52 11.95 6.08
CA CYS A 39 14.56 10.99 4.99
C CYS A 39 15.62 9.89 5.15
N ARG A 40 15.51 9.10 6.23
CA ARG A 40 16.46 8.02 6.58
C ARG A 40 15.75 6.86 7.30
N GLY A 41 14.62 6.40 6.79
CA GLY A 41 13.81 5.38 7.46
C GLY A 41 14.07 3.95 6.98
N MET A 42 14.56 3.79 5.74
CA MET A 42 14.52 2.50 5.04
C MET A 42 15.32 1.38 5.70
N ARG A 43 16.38 1.70 6.44
CA ARG A 43 17.18 0.72 7.19
C ARG A 43 16.35 -0.18 8.12
N HIS A 44 15.24 0.33 8.65
CA HIS A 44 14.36 -0.44 9.52
C HIS A 44 13.49 -1.41 8.73
N VAL A 45 13.05 -0.99 7.53
CA VAL A 45 12.35 -1.86 6.58
C VAL A 45 13.29 -2.96 6.08
N ASP A 46 14.56 -2.62 5.78
CA ASP A 46 15.58 -3.60 5.39
C ASP A 46 15.79 -4.65 6.48
N SER A 47 15.88 -4.20 7.74
CA SER A 47 16.02 -5.10 8.89
C SER A 47 14.83 -6.04 9.00
N ALA A 48 13.60 -5.52 8.87
CA ALA A 48 12.38 -6.33 8.89
C ALA A 48 12.35 -7.36 7.74
N VAL A 49 12.73 -6.97 6.53
CA VAL A 49 12.81 -7.85 5.35
C VAL A 49 13.85 -8.96 5.56
N ALA A 50 15.02 -8.63 6.09
CA ALA A 50 16.09 -9.59 6.37
C ALA A 50 15.69 -10.59 7.47
N TRP A 51 15.15 -10.11 8.59
CA TRP A 51 14.68 -10.98 9.67
C TRP A 51 13.52 -11.86 9.23
N ALA A 52 12.59 -11.33 8.43
CA ALA A 52 11.51 -12.12 7.85
C ALA A 52 12.07 -13.24 6.95
N GLU A 53 13.11 -12.96 6.19
CA GLU A 53 13.77 -13.97 5.35
C GLU A 53 14.41 -15.09 6.17
N GLU A 54 15.15 -14.75 7.23
CA GLU A 54 15.74 -15.73 8.15
C GLU A 54 14.68 -16.62 8.82
N LEU A 55 13.52 -16.03 9.14
CA LEU A 55 12.41 -16.73 9.77
C LEU A 55 11.50 -17.45 8.76
N GLY A 56 11.70 -17.29 7.45
CA GLY A 56 10.81 -17.80 6.40
C GLY A 56 9.38 -17.24 6.52
N LEU A 57 9.27 -15.94 6.80
CA LEU A 57 8.02 -15.18 6.74
C LEU A 57 7.97 -14.42 5.40
N SER A 58 6.77 -14.38 4.83
CA SER A 58 6.46 -13.47 3.72
C SER A 58 6.34 -12.03 4.20
N VAL A 59 6.69 -11.08 3.33
CA VAL A 59 6.58 -9.65 3.56
C VAL A 59 5.76 -9.02 2.46
N VAL A 60 4.71 -8.30 2.85
CA VAL A 60 3.99 -7.35 2.01
C VAL A 60 4.48 -5.96 2.37
N LEU A 61 5.23 -5.34 1.48
CA LEU A 61 5.62 -3.94 1.61
C LEU A 61 4.42 -3.07 1.25
N ASP A 62 4.20 -2.00 2.01
CA ASP A 62 3.01 -1.17 1.84
C ASP A 62 3.37 0.31 1.83
N LEU A 63 3.25 0.95 0.67
CA LEU A 63 3.43 2.39 0.57
C LEU A 63 2.25 3.08 1.24
N HIS A 64 2.47 3.51 2.47
CA HIS A 64 1.42 4.02 3.35
C HIS A 64 1.19 5.53 3.21
N SER A 65 1.99 6.19 2.37
CA SER A 65 1.91 7.62 2.08
C SER A 65 2.17 7.91 0.62
N GLY A 66 1.25 8.63 -0.03
CA GLY A 66 1.44 9.20 -1.36
C GLY A 66 2.19 10.52 -1.27
N VAL A 67 2.88 10.90 -2.34
CA VAL A 67 3.50 12.23 -2.42
C VAL A 67 2.37 13.25 -2.62
N GLY A 68 2.27 14.21 -1.70
CA GLY A 68 1.22 15.24 -1.71
C GLY A 68 -0.09 14.78 -1.07
N PHE A 69 -0.76 13.78 -1.64
CA PHE A 69 -2.03 13.26 -1.15
C PHE A 69 -2.22 11.78 -1.53
N GLN A 70 -3.12 11.12 -0.84
CA GLN A 70 -3.87 9.95 -1.33
C GLN A 70 -5.18 9.84 -0.54
N SER A 71 -5.14 10.29 0.72
CA SER A 71 -6.28 10.55 1.57
C SER A 71 -5.92 11.62 2.60
N GLY A 72 -6.93 12.21 3.24
CA GLY A 72 -6.76 13.17 4.34
C GLY A 72 -6.53 12.52 5.72
N HIS A 73 -6.33 11.21 5.78
CA HIS A 73 -6.24 10.48 7.05
C HIS A 73 -4.86 10.67 7.70
N HIS A 74 -4.79 10.82 9.02
CA HIS A 74 -3.52 11.01 9.74
C HIS A 74 -2.53 9.85 9.54
N ALA A 75 -3.02 8.63 9.29
CA ALA A 75 -2.18 7.46 9.04
C ALA A 75 -1.28 7.62 7.81
N THR A 76 -1.58 8.54 6.89
CA THR A 76 -0.73 8.84 5.73
C THR A 76 0.55 9.59 6.08
N GLY A 77 0.76 9.91 7.37
CA GLY A 77 1.97 10.53 7.91
C GLY A 77 1.78 11.95 8.37
N ARG A 78 0.88 12.70 7.71
CA ARG A 78 0.55 14.06 8.09
C ARG A 78 -0.92 14.32 7.79
N GLU A 79 -1.61 14.93 8.73
CA GLU A 79 -2.97 15.42 8.51
C GLU A 79 -2.89 16.90 8.08
N ASN A 80 -3.62 17.25 7.02
CA ASN A 80 -3.79 18.63 6.60
C ASN A 80 -5.21 18.84 6.06
N PRO A 81 -6.08 19.58 6.76
CA PRO A 81 -7.45 19.83 6.33
C PRO A 81 -7.59 20.58 4.99
N SER A 82 -6.51 21.19 4.50
CA SER A 82 -6.52 21.91 3.22
C SER A 82 -6.20 21.02 2.02
N TRP A 83 -5.74 19.79 2.26
CA TRP A 83 -5.40 18.87 1.19
C TRP A 83 -6.62 18.43 0.39
N LYS A 84 -6.40 18.24 -0.90
CA LYS A 84 -7.41 17.84 -1.88
C LYS A 84 -6.83 16.76 -2.78
N PRO A 85 -7.67 15.95 -3.45
CA PRO A 85 -7.22 15.01 -4.47
C PRO A 85 -6.31 15.63 -5.55
N SER A 86 -6.48 16.91 -5.89
CA SER A 86 -5.64 17.63 -6.85
C SER A 86 -4.20 17.85 -6.39
N ASP A 87 -3.92 17.67 -5.10
CA ASP A 87 -2.57 17.79 -4.54
C ASP A 87 -1.79 16.48 -4.64
N TRP A 88 -2.43 15.39 -5.10
CA TRP A 88 -1.75 14.10 -5.29
C TRP A 88 -0.78 14.17 -6.48
N ASP A 89 0.52 14.07 -6.19
CA ASP A 89 1.53 13.81 -7.21
C ASP A 89 1.65 12.30 -7.45
N THR A 90 0.77 11.78 -8.31
CA THR A 90 0.76 10.37 -8.71
C THR A 90 2.08 9.98 -9.37
N ALA A 91 2.65 10.85 -10.20
CA ALA A 91 3.89 10.58 -10.91
C ALA A 91 5.08 10.45 -9.95
N ALA A 92 5.20 11.33 -8.95
CA ALA A 92 6.22 11.20 -7.90
C ALA A 92 5.99 9.95 -7.05
N THR A 93 4.74 9.63 -6.72
CA THR A 93 4.40 8.40 -6.00
C THR A 93 4.83 7.15 -6.79
N VAL A 94 4.64 7.13 -8.12
CA VAL A 94 5.11 6.05 -9.00
C VAL A 94 6.65 5.97 -9.02
N ARG A 95 7.37 7.10 -9.02
CA ARG A 95 8.84 7.09 -8.93
C ARG A 95 9.32 6.49 -7.60
N VAL A 96 8.68 6.82 -6.49
CA VAL A 96 8.95 6.22 -5.18
C VAL A 96 8.76 4.70 -5.22
N LEU A 97 7.67 4.22 -5.83
CA LEU A 97 7.44 2.77 -6.00
C LEU A 97 8.53 2.10 -6.84
N ALA A 98 9.01 2.75 -7.90
CA ALA A 98 10.12 2.24 -8.69
C ALA A 98 11.41 2.09 -7.88
N MET A 99 11.73 3.06 -7.01
CA MET A 99 12.89 2.99 -6.10
C MET A 99 12.77 1.82 -5.12
N VAL A 100 11.59 1.61 -4.53
CA VAL A 100 11.31 0.51 -3.60
C VAL A 100 11.40 -0.84 -4.32
N ALA A 101 10.81 -0.94 -5.51
CA ALA A 101 10.85 -2.13 -6.34
C ALA A 101 12.30 -2.49 -6.72
N GLU A 102 13.09 -1.50 -7.15
CA GLU A 102 14.51 -1.69 -7.48
C GLU A 102 15.31 -2.19 -6.27
N ARG A 103 15.06 -1.63 -5.08
CA ARG A 103 15.74 -2.03 -3.83
C ARG A 103 15.45 -3.48 -3.45
N TYR A 104 14.20 -3.94 -3.57
CA TYR A 104 13.77 -5.23 -3.04
C TYR A 104 13.54 -6.33 -4.08
N LYS A 105 13.78 -6.09 -5.37
CA LYS A 105 13.60 -7.12 -6.42
C LYS A 105 14.31 -8.45 -6.14
N GLY A 106 15.45 -8.41 -5.44
CA GLY A 106 16.24 -9.57 -5.03
C GLY A 106 15.85 -10.19 -3.69
N ALA A 107 15.04 -9.53 -2.87
CA ALA A 107 14.65 -10.03 -1.55
C ALA A 107 13.61 -11.16 -1.71
N ARG A 108 13.89 -12.34 -1.15
CA ARG A 108 13.02 -13.51 -1.32
C ARG A 108 11.81 -13.48 -0.39
N SER A 109 11.97 -12.87 0.79
CA SER A 109 10.88 -12.67 1.75
C SER A 109 9.83 -11.68 1.25
N VAL A 110 10.18 -10.71 0.38
CA VAL A 110 9.20 -9.80 -0.22
C VAL A 110 8.38 -10.54 -1.26
N THR A 111 7.10 -10.78 -0.93
CA THR A 111 6.14 -11.47 -1.80
C THR A 111 4.97 -10.58 -2.22
N GLY A 112 4.89 -9.36 -1.68
CA GLY A 112 3.89 -8.39 -2.09
C GLY A 112 4.37 -6.94 -1.98
N LEU A 113 3.83 -6.08 -2.84
CA LEU A 113 3.99 -4.63 -2.79
C LEU A 113 2.63 -3.96 -3.02
N CYS A 114 2.09 -3.34 -1.98
CA CYS A 114 0.91 -2.48 -2.05
C CYS A 114 1.32 -1.09 -2.54
N VAL A 115 0.69 -0.67 -3.64
CA VAL A 115 1.11 0.53 -4.38
C VAL A 115 0.72 1.83 -3.68
N ILE A 116 -0.34 1.82 -2.89
CA ILE A 116 -0.75 2.95 -2.05
C ILE A 116 -1.80 2.50 -1.03
N ASN A 117 -1.62 2.82 0.25
CA ASN A 117 -2.62 2.51 1.28
C ASN A 117 -3.83 3.45 1.22
N GLU A 118 -5.04 2.87 1.35
CA GLU A 118 -6.31 3.57 1.63
C GLU A 118 -6.53 4.88 0.85
N PRO A 119 -6.53 4.86 -0.50
CA PRO A 119 -6.86 6.05 -1.27
C PRO A 119 -8.30 6.49 -0.99
N SER A 120 -8.49 7.78 -0.70
CA SER A 120 -9.80 8.36 -0.39
C SER A 120 -10.78 8.15 -1.54
N ASN A 121 -12.06 7.99 -1.23
CA ASN A 121 -13.13 8.00 -2.25
C ASN A 121 -13.30 9.37 -2.94
N GLU A 122 -12.69 10.44 -2.41
CA GLU A 122 -12.61 11.76 -3.05
C GLU A 122 -11.72 11.74 -4.30
N VAL A 123 -10.76 10.82 -4.38
CA VAL A 123 -9.95 10.62 -5.58
C VAL A 123 -10.85 10.07 -6.68
N PRO A 124 -10.97 10.73 -7.85
CA PRO A 124 -11.76 10.20 -8.96
C PRO A 124 -11.25 8.82 -9.36
N ALA A 125 -12.15 7.85 -9.53
CA ALA A 125 -11.75 6.47 -9.82
C ALA A 125 -10.94 6.32 -11.12
N ASP A 126 -11.16 7.18 -12.11
CA ASP A 126 -10.34 7.20 -13.33
C ASP A 126 -8.90 7.62 -13.06
N VAL A 127 -8.67 8.57 -12.15
CA VAL A 127 -7.33 8.97 -11.70
C VAL A 127 -6.67 7.83 -10.93
N LEU A 128 -7.42 7.19 -10.02
CA LEU A 128 -6.90 6.06 -9.23
C LEU A 128 -6.52 4.87 -10.11
N VAL A 129 -7.36 4.49 -11.07
CA VAL A 129 -7.09 3.38 -11.98
C VAL A 129 -5.92 3.71 -12.92
N ALA A 130 -5.80 4.96 -13.39
CA ALA A 130 -4.62 5.38 -14.16
C ALA A 130 -3.34 5.24 -13.32
N PHE A 131 -3.35 5.73 -12.09
CA PHE A 131 -2.23 5.56 -11.15
C PHE A 131 -1.91 4.07 -10.92
N TYR A 132 -2.89 3.20 -10.70
CA TYR A 132 -2.64 1.77 -10.51
C TYR A 132 -1.98 1.10 -11.71
N ARG A 133 -2.36 1.48 -12.93
CA ARG A 133 -1.70 0.99 -14.16
C ARG A 133 -0.26 1.45 -14.24
N GLU A 134 -0.01 2.74 -13.97
CA GLU A 134 1.35 3.31 -13.97
C GLU A 134 2.23 2.69 -12.88
N ALA A 135 1.69 2.52 -11.68
CA ALA A 135 2.37 1.89 -10.56
C ALA A 135 2.73 0.43 -10.87
N TYR A 136 1.80 -0.35 -11.41
CA TYR A 136 2.08 -1.72 -11.85
C TYR A 136 3.22 -1.76 -12.87
N ALA A 137 3.12 -0.93 -13.92
CA ALA A 137 4.14 -0.87 -14.97
C ALA A 137 5.52 -0.50 -14.41
N ALA A 138 5.60 0.49 -13.51
CA ALA A 138 6.85 0.90 -12.89
C ALA A 138 7.45 -0.19 -12.00
N VAL A 139 6.63 -0.87 -11.20
CA VAL A 139 7.08 -1.99 -10.34
C VAL A 139 7.65 -3.13 -11.19
N ARG A 140 6.97 -3.51 -12.28
CA ARG A 140 7.47 -4.54 -13.19
C ARG A 140 8.72 -4.09 -13.95
N ALA A 141 8.76 -2.85 -14.42
CA ALA A 141 9.92 -2.29 -15.12
C ALA A 141 11.17 -2.21 -14.24
N ALA A 142 11.01 -1.99 -12.93
CA ALA A 142 12.10 -2.05 -11.94
C ALA A 142 12.58 -3.50 -11.65
N GLY A 143 11.95 -4.52 -12.23
CA GLY A 143 12.39 -5.91 -12.17
C GLY A 143 11.82 -6.72 -11.00
N MET A 144 10.75 -6.26 -10.35
CA MET A 144 10.04 -7.08 -9.37
C MET A 144 9.44 -8.33 -10.03
N PRO A 145 9.78 -9.56 -9.59
CA PRO A 145 9.46 -10.77 -10.35
C PRO A 145 7.96 -11.04 -10.50
N GLU A 146 7.48 -11.12 -11.74
CA GLU A 146 6.06 -11.39 -12.08
C GLU A 146 5.55 -12.69 -11.46
N GLY A 147 6.36 -13.76 -11.48
CA GLY A 147 5.94 -15.06 -10.94
C GLY A 147 5.93 -15.19 -9.40
N ARG A 148 6.39 -14.18 -8.66
CA ARG A 148 6.63 -14.28 -7.20
C ARG A 148 6.03 -13.14 -6.38
N VAL A 149 5.98 -11.94 -6.93
CA VAL A 149 5.57 -10.73 -6.18
C VAL A 149 4.21 -10.26 -6.64
N ASP A 150 3.26 -10.27 -5.70
CA ASP A 150 1.94 -9.70 -5.86
C ASP A 150 2.02 -8.16 -5.83
N VAL A 151 1.36 -7.50 -6.78
CA VAL A 151 1.15 -6.05 -6.75
C VAL A 151 -0.27 -5.80 -6.26
N LEU A 152 -0.39 -5.16 -5.10
CA LEU A 152 -1.65 -5.00 -4.40
C LEU A 152 -2.25 -3.62 -4.67
N PHE A 153 -3.55 -3.60 -4.93
CA PHE A 153 -4.33 -2.41 -5.28
C PHE A 153 -5.51 -2.24 -4.32
N PRO A 154 -5.42 -1.36 -3.32
CA PRO A 154 -6.49 -1.19 -2.37
C PRO A 154 -7.80 -0.69 -2.97
N ALA A 155 -8.91 -1.32 -2.57
CA ALA A 155 -10.26 -0.80 -2.75
C ALA A 155 -10.81 -0.41 -1.36
N PHE A 156 -10.54 0.83 -0.97
CA PHE A 156 -10.94 1.38 0.33
C PHE A 156 -11.99 2.48 0.17
N GLN A 157 -13.05 2.45 0.99
CA GLN A 157 -14.20 3.36 0.93
C GLN A 157 -14.94 3.41 -0.42
N ARG A 158 -14.59 2.51 -1.34
CA ARG A 158 -15.21 2.30 -2.64
C ARG A 158 -15.38 0.81 -2.91
N GLY A 159 -16.37 0.44 -3.71
CA GLY A 159 -16.61 -0.95 -4.06
C GLY A 159 -15.66 -1.43 -5.16
N ILE A 160 -15.32 -2.72 -5.14
CA ILE A 160 -14.52 -3.38 -6.20
C ILE A 160 -15.17 -3.18 -7.59
N GLY A 161 -16.50 -3.14 -7.64
CA GLY A 161 -17.27 -2.88 -8.85
C GLY A 161 -16.92 -1.56 -9.56
N GLU A 162 -16.46 -0.55 -8.83
CA GLU A 162 -16.03 0.72 -9.41
C GLU A 162 -14.71 0.57 -10.22
N LEU A 163 -13.83 -0.33 -9.78
CA LEU A 163 -12.58 -0.65 -10.47
C LEU A 163 -12.84 -1.57 -11.67
N THR A 164 -13.65 -2.61 -11.49
CA THR A 164 -13.95 -3.56 -12.58
C THR A 164 -14.77 -2.95 -13.70
N ALA A 165 -15.62 -1.94 -13.41
CA ALA A 165 -16.31 -1.14 -14.42
C ALA A 165 -15.34 -0.39 -15.36
N ARG A 166 -14.08 -0.21 -14.96
CA ARG A 166 -12.98 0.40 -15.74
C ARG A 166 -12.01 -0.63 -16.31
N SER A 167 -12.45 -1.90 -16.33
CA SER A 167 -11.66 -3.05 -16.77
C SER A 167 -10.35 -3.21 -16.00
N PHE A 168 -10.33 -2.84 -14.71
CA PHE A 168 -9.17 -3.00 -13.83
C PHE A 168 -9.40 -4.16 -12.83
N PRO A 169 -8.39 -4.99 -12.53
CA PRO A 169 -7.07 -5.05 -13.17
C PRO A 169 -7.13 -5.46 -14.64
N ASP A 170 -6.16 -5.03 -15.44
CA ASP A 170 -6.10 -5.34 -16.86
C ASP A 170 -5.76 -6.82 -17.07
N ALA A 171 -6.32 -7.47 -18.11
CA ALA A 171 -6.19 -8.91 -18.34
C ALA A 171 -4.75 -9.44 -18.50
N GLY A 172 -3.76 -8.56 -18.73
CA GLY A 172 -2.35 -8.90 -18.83
C GLY A 172 -1.52 -8.67 -17.56
N MET A 173 -2.13 -8.19 -16.48
CA MET A 173 -1.42 -7.95 -15.22
C MET A 173 -1.28 -9.25 -14.43
N GLU A 174 -0.06 -9.82 -14.39
CA GLU A 174 0.25 -10.98 -13.57
C GLU A 174 0.37 -10.59 -12.09
N ARG A 175 -0.16 -11.44 -11.20
CA ARG A 175 -0.15 -11.24 -9.75
C ARG A 175 -0.71 -9.87 -9.32
N ALA A 176 -1.72 -9.38 -10.03
CA ALA A 176 -2.48 -8.21 -9.63
C ALA A 176 -3.55 -8.62 -8.60
N VAL A 177 -3.50 -8.04 -7.40
CA VAL A 177 -4.38 -8.40 -6.28
C VAL A 177 -5.14 -7.17 -5.80
N ILE A 178 -6.46 -7.27 -5.65
CA ILE A 178 -7.24 -6.23 -4.98
C ILE A 178 -7.12 -6.42 -3.47
N ASP A 179 -6.73 -5.36 -2.76
CA ASP A 179 -6.60 -5.35 -1.30
C ASP A 179 -7.83 -4.70 -0.66
N LEU A 180 -8.39 -5.32 0.37
CA LEU A 180 -9.63 -4.91 1.02
C LEU A 180 -9.42 -4.68 2.50
N HIS A 181 -9.81 -3.49 2.94
CA HIS A 181 -9.77 -3.10 4.35
C HIS A 181 -11.19 -3.10 4.90
N MET A 182 -11.53 -4.12 5.69
CA MET A 182 -12.88 -4.31 6.23
C MET A 182 -12.91 -4.00 7.71
N TYR A 183 -13.61 -2.94 8.08
CA TYR A 183 -13.81 -2.51 9.45
C TYR A 183 -15.29 -2.35 9.76
N GLN A 184 -15.68 -2.74 10.97
CA GLN A 184 -17.04 -2.59 11.48
C GLN A 184 -17.06 -1.72 12.75
N CYS A 185 -16.26 -0.65 12.75
CA CYS A 185 -16.06 0.22 13.92
C CYS A 185 -15.93 1.72 13.58
N PHE A 186 -15.93 2.11 12.30
CA PHE A 186 -15.77 3.50 11.88
C PHE A 186 -17.06 4.06 11.28
N GLY A 187 -17.64 5.08 11.91
CA GLY A 187 -18.92 5.67 11.56
C GLY A 187 -20.08 5.18 12.43
N ASP A 188 -21.08 6.04 12.63
CA ASP A 188 -22.14 5.87 13.64
C ASP A 188 -22.97 4.59 13.42
N SER A 189 -23.14 4.17 12.16
CA SER A 189 -23.96 3.01 11.80
C SER A 189 -23.49 1.72 12.47
N TRP A 190 -22.19 1.54 12.70
CA TRP A 190 -21.64 0.31 13.28
C TRP A 190 -21.90 0.19 14.78
N THR A 191 -21.94 1.31 15.49
CA THR A 191 -22.12 1.33 16.95
C THR A 191 -23.52 0.87 17.38
N SER A 192 -24.47 0.89 16.44
CA SER A 192 -25.86 0.47 16.67
C SER A 192 -26.11 -1.03 16.44
N LEU A 193 -25.14 -1.76 15.90
CA LEU A 193 -25.32 -3.17 15.54
C LEU A 193 -25.14 -4.09 16.75
N THR A 194 -25.94 -5.15 16.77
CA THR A 194 -25.73 -6.28 17.67
C THR A 194 -24.55 -7.13 17.21
N LEU A 195 -23.97 -7.95 18.10
CA LEU A 195 -22.95 -8.93 17.74
C LEU A 195 -23.42 -9.85 16.59
N LYS A 196 -24.68 -10.28 16.60
CA LYS A 196 -25.23 -11.12 15.52
C LYS A 196 -25.15 -10.42 14.17
N GLN A 197 -25.54 -9.15 14.11
CA GLN A 197 -25.48 -8.36 12.87
C GLN A 197 -24.04 -8.14 12.40
N HIS A 198 -23.09 -7.94 13.32
CA HIS A 198 -21.68 -7.88 12.96
C HIS A 198 -21.18 -9.19 12.33
N LEU A 199 -21.56 -10.34 12.91
CA LEU A 199 -21.20 -11.66 12.41
C LEU A 199 -21.82 -11.96 11.04
N GLU A 200 -23.10 -11.61 10.85
CA GLU A 200 -23.78 -11.75 9.56
C GLU A 200 -23.05 -10.94 8.47
N ARG A 201 -22.67 -9.69 8.78
CA ARG A 201 -21.91 -8.85 7.84
C ARG A 201 -20.51 -9.36 7.54
N ALA A 202 -19.85 -9.98 8.52
CA ALA A 202 -18.53 -10.56 8.33
C ALA A 202 -18.57 -11.85 7.49
N ALA A 203 -19.71 -12.54 7.45
CA ALA A 203 -19.89 -13.75 6.66
C ALA A 203 -20.23 -13.46 5.18
N ASP A 204 -20.78 -12.28 4.89
CA ASP A 204 -21.20 -11.87 3.54
C ASP A 204 -20.07 -11.21 2.71
N GLY A 205 -18.95 -10.84 3.34
CA GLY A 205 -17.79 -10.20 2.70
C GLY A 205 -16.73 -11.19 2.24
#